data_AF-M7T259-F1
#
_entry.id   AF-M7T259-F1
#
_cell.length_a   1.000
_cell.length_b   1.000
_cell.length_c   1.000
_cell.angle_alpha   90.00
_cell.angle_beta   90.00
_cell.angle_gamma   90.00
#
_symmetry.space_group_name_H-M   'P 1'
#
loop_
_entity.id
_entity.type
_entity.pdbx_description
1 polymer ?
#
loop_
_entity_poly.entity_id
_entity_poly.type
_entity_poly.pdbx_seq_one_letter_code
_entity_poly.pdbx_strand_id
1 'polypeptide(L)'
;MAARITQDGMYRVTYGETPGLPWEELQKRQPWKFELMLPGHPKPDEYKMVSMSPYKMHQRCAPAFRKGRFLLAADAAHLCNPWGGMGITGGFIDVGGLYDCLAGIWEGKADDSILDLYSEKRMEKYKTIIDPISQSNFRRVSDSDPDTLMERDPVMQMCKKAENDVALQKEMYMAGFEIRYDFTQHYKKD
;
A
#
# COMPACT_ATOMS: atom_id res chain seq x y z
N MET A 1 -11.77 8.45 1.03
CA MET A 1 -12.08 7.00 1.04
C MET A 1 -12.86 6.67 2.30
N ALA A 2 -13.97 5.95 2.19
CA ALA A 2 -14.68 5.37 3.32
C ALA A 2 -14.79 3.85 3.10
N ALA A 3 -14.40 3.04 4.08
CA ALA A 3 -14.43 1.59 3.99
C ALA A 3 -14.99 1.00 5.29
N ARG A 4 -15.93 0.07 5.18
CA ARG A 4 -16.43 -0.69 6.33
C ARG A 4 -15.34 -1.67 6.77
N ILE A 5 -14.94 -1.60 8.04
CA ILE A 5 -13.84 -2.39 8.60
C ILE A 5 -14.31 -3.47 9.57
N THR A 6 -15.57 -3.45 9.98
CA THR A 6 -16.18 -4.46 10.85
C THR A 6 -17.62 -4.77 10.41
N GLN A 7 -18.16 -5.90 10.88
CA GLN A 7 -19.54 -6.31 10.56
C GLN A 7 -20.60 -5.51 11.34
N ASP A 8 -20.24 -4.98 12.51
CA ASP A 8 -21.11 -4.18 13.38
C ASP A 8 -21.20 -2.70 12.96
N GLY A 9 -20.68 -2.34 11.78
CA GLY A 9 -20.89 -1.03 11.17
C GLY A 9 -19.81 0.01 11.46
N MET A 10 -18.59 -0.39 11.85
CA MET A 10 -17.47 0.54 11.94
C MET A 10 -16.89 0.84 10.55
N TYR A 11 -16.68 2.12 10.26
CA TYR A 11 -16.06 2.58 9.03
C TYR A 11 -14.74 3.28 9.32
N ARG A 12 -13.74 3.04 8.47
CA ARG A 12 -12.56 3.90 8.35
C ARG A 12 -12.83 4.95 7.28
N VAL A 13 -12.68 6.23 7.64
CA VAL A 13 -12.72 7.35 6.70
C VAL A 13 -11.35 8.00 6.65
N THR A 14 -10.76 8.04 5.46
CA THR A 14 -9.44 8.65 5.19
C THR A 14 -9.59 9.77 4.17
N TYR A 15 -9.08 10.95 4.50
CA TYR A 15 -9.18 12.17 3.69
C TYR A 15 -7.99 13.10 3.90
N GLY A 16 -7.83 14.08 3.01
CA GLY A 16 -6.80 15.13 3.11
C GLY A 16 -7.25 16.32 3.96
N GLU A 17 -6.31 16.85 4.75
CA GLU A 17 -6.52 18.03 5.60
C GLU A 17 -5.33 19.01 5.47
N THR A 18 -5.55 20.27 5.84
CA THR A 18 -4.50 21.30 5.86
C THR A 18 -3.38 20.89 6.83
N PRO A 19 -2.12 20.76 6.35
CA PRO A 19 -0.99 20.41 7.21
C PRO A 19 -0.73 21.46 8.29
N GLY A 20 -0.29 21.00 9.47
CA GLY A 20 0.19 21.88 10.55
C GLY A 20 -0.90 22.47 11.45
N LEU A 21 -2.18 22.15 11.21
CA LEU A 21 -3.24 22.54 12.13
C LEU A 21 -3.08 21.87 13.51
N PRO A 22 -3.35 22.61 14.61
CA PRO A 22 -3.45 22.02 15.94
C PRO A 22 -4.55 20.95 16.01
N TRP A 23 -4.39 20.00 16.94
CA TRP A 23 -5.34 18.92 17.14
C TRP A 23 -6.79 19.38 17.33
N GLU A 24 -7.01 20.43 18.13
CA GLU A 24 -8.34 20.98 18.39
C GLU A 24 -9.00 21.53 17.12
N GLU A 25 -8.22 22.15 16.23
CA GLU A 25 -8.73 22.68 14.95
C GLU A 25 -9.07 21.55 13.98
N LEU A 26 -8.31 20.45 13.98
CA LEU A 26 -8.66 19.25 13.22
C LEU A 26 -10.00 18.68 13.67
N GLN A 27 -10.27 18.65 14.98
CA GLN A 27 -11.53 18.17 15.53
C GLN A 27 -12.71 19.06 15.14
N LYS A 28 -12.55 20.40 15.20
CA LYS A 28 -13.59 21.34 14.79
C LYS A 28 -13.93 21.26 13.30
N ARG A 29 -12.95 20.91 12.46
CA ARG A 29 -13.11 20.80 11.00
C ARG A 29 -13.69 19.46 10.54
N GLN A 30 -13.55 18.41 11.35
CA GLN A 30 -14.02 17.08 10.97
C GLN A 30 -15.53 17.02 10.61
N PRO A 31 -16.45 17.71 11.33
CA PRO A 31 -17.87 17.72 10.97
C PRO A 31 -18.18 18.15 9.54
N TRP A 32 -17.70 19.32 9.10
CA TRP A 32 -18.00 19.81 7.75
C TRP A 32 -17.37 18.93 6.67
N LYS A 33 -16.22 18.31 6.97
CA LYS A 33 -15.57 17.35 6.07
C LYS A 33 -16.49 16.15 5.84
N PHE A 34 -17.04 15.55 6.89
CA PHE A 34 -17.94 14.41 6.77
C PHE A 34 -19.22 14.79 6.06
N GLU A 35 -19.81 15.95 6.41
CA GLU A 35 -20.98 16.47 5.73
C GLU A 35 -20.73 16.67 4.23
N LEU A 36 -19.56 17.17 3.82
CA LEU A 36 -19.24 17.37 2.42
C LEU A 36 -18.93 16.06 1.67
N MET A 37 -18.14 15.17 2.27
CA MET A 37 -17.53 14.04 1.55
C MET A 37 -18.34 12.75 1.62
N LEU A 38 -19.20 12.59 2.62
CA LEU A 38 -19.94 11.34 2.82
C LEU A 38 -21.34 11.41 2.21
N PRO A 39 -21.83 10.31 1.61
CA PRO A 39 -23.21 10.21 1.18
C PRO A 39 -24.18 10.49 2.33
N GLY A 40 -25.23 11.25 2.07
CA GLY A 40 -26.26 11.60 3.06
C GLY A 40 -25.93 12.82 3.92
N HIS A 41 -24.75 13.44 3.77
CA HIS A 41 -24.37 14.68 4.46
C HIS A 41 -24.55 14.63 5.99
N PRO A 42 -24.01 13.59 6.67
CA PRO A 42 -24.36 13.32 8.07
C PRO A 42 -23.87 14.40 9.02
N LYS A 43 -24.73 14.75 9.97
CA LYS A 43 -24.46 15.68 11.08
C LYS A 43 -23.78 14.95 12.25
N PRO A 44 -23.06 15.67 13.14
CA PRO A 44 -22.29 15.06 14.22
C PRO A 44 -23.07 14.13 15.17
N ASP A 45 -24.38 14.33 15.31
CA ASP A 45 -25.28 13.51 16.12
C ASP A 45 -25.74 12.21 15.42
N GLU A 46 -25.48 12.07 14.11
CA GLU A 46 -25.85 10.90 13.30
C GLU A 46 -24.74 9.85 13.20
N TYR A 47 -23.56 10.11 13.78
CA TYR A 47 -22.46 9.15 13.82
C TYR A 47 -21.68 9.22 15.14
N LYS A 48 -20.99 8.12 15.45
CA LYS A 48 -20.07 8.06 16.59
C LYS A 48 -18.62 8.04 16.11
N MET A 49 -17.87 9.09 16.43
CA MET A 49 -16.43 9.10 16.20
C MET A 49 -15.73 8.20 17.21
N VAL A 50 -15.14 7.10 16.75
CA VAL A 50 -14.42 6.14 17.62
C VAL A 50 -12.98 6.56 17.82
N SER A 51 -12.31 6.99 16.75
CA SER A 51 -10.91 7.41 16.79
C SER A 51 -10.60 8.32 15.60
N MET A 52 -9.72 9.30 15.82
CA MET A 52 -9.15 10.15 14.80
C MET A 52 -7.63 10.17 14.97
N SER A 53 -6.90 9.99 13.88
CA SER A 53 -5.43 9.92 13.91
C SER A 53 -4.85 10.57 12.65
N PRO A 54 -4.43 11.85 12.70
CA PRO A 54 -3.71 12.50 11.62
C PRO A 54 -2.31 11.89 11.51
N TYR A 55 -1.83 11.72 10.29
CA TYR A 55 -0.50 11.20 10.02
C TYR A 55 0.08 11.88 8.78
N LYS A 56 1.42 11.84 8.65
CA LYS A 56 2.13 12.27 7.44
C LYS A 56 2.42 11.04 6.59
N MET A 57 2.23 11.19 5.30
CA MET A 57 2.56 10.15 4.33
C MET A 57 4.01 10.31 3.87
N HIS A 58 4.65 9.19 3.54
CA HIS A 58 6.05 9.15 3.12
C HIS A 58 6.20 8.22 1.91
N GLN A 59 7.28 8.43 1.15
CA GLN A 59 7.87 7.47 0.23
C GLN A 59 9.33 7.35 0.63
N ARG A 60 9.69 6.31 1.38
CA ARG A 60 11.02 6.12 1.96
C ARG A 60 11.41 4.67 1.88
N CYS A 61 12.67 4.41 1.58
CA CYS A 61 13.23 3.07 1.54
C CYS A 61 14.60 3.10 2.22
N ALA A 62 14.85 2.14 3.10
CA ALA A 62 16.16 1.94 3.69
C ALA A 62 17.20 1.66 2.60
N PRO A 63 18.45 2.12 2.74
CA PRO A 63 19.49 1.92 1.73
C PRO A 63 19.95 0.46 1.60
N ALA A 64 19.64 -0.37 2.61
CA ALA A 64 19.82 -1.81 2.61
C ALA A 64 18.82 -2.44 3.58
N PHE A 65 18.28 -3.62 3.26
CA PHE A 65 17.40 -4.38 4.17
C PHE A 65 18.18 -5.40 4.99
N ARG A 66 19.50 -5.44 4.85
CA ARG A 66 20.38 -6.30 5.61
C ARG A 66 21.65 -5.57 6.04
N LYS A 67 22.09 -5.85 7.27
CA LYS A 67 23.43 -5.55 7.76
C LYS A 67 23.90 -6.68 8.69
N GLY A 68 24.70 -7.60 8.16
CA GLY A 68 25.10 -8.81 8.88
C GLY A 68 23.88 -9.65 9.27
N ARG A 69 23.65 -9.83 10.57
CA ARG A 69 22.49 -10.57 11.12
C ARG A 69 21.25 -9.71 11.36
N PHE A 70 21.32 -8.41 11.09
CA PHE A 70 20.18 -7.50 11.20
C PHE A 70 19.47 -7.39 9.87
N LEU A 71 18.15 -7.63 9.89
CA LEU A 71 17.27 -7.68 8.73
C LEU A 71 16.11 -6.71 8.93
N LEU A 72 15.70 -6.03 7.87
CA LEU A 72 14.54 -5.14 7.83
C LEU A 72 13.45 -5.75 6.94
N ALA A 73 12.20 -5.56 7.32
CA ALA A 73 11.01 -5.92 6.53
C ALA A 73 9.88 -4.93 6.82
N ALA A 74 8.91 -4.82 5.91
CA ALA A 74 7.72 -3.98 6.08
C ALA A 74 8.09 -2.52 6.44
N ASP A 75 7.35 -1.88 7.34
CA ASP A 75 7.52 -0.46 7.72
C ASP A 75 8.93 -0.12 8.25
N ALA A 76 9.68 -1.10 8.76
CA ALA A 76 11.07 -0.91 9.15
C ALA A 76 12.01 -0.79 7.95
N ALA A 77 11.66 -1.40 6.82
CA ALA A 77 12.43 -1.41 5.58
C ALA A 77 12.02 -0.27 4.64
N HIS A 78 10.73 -0.01 4.52
CA HIS A 78 10.20 1.01 3.61
C HIS A 78 8.83 1.52 4.05
N LEU A 79 8.50 2.73 3.61
CA LEU A 79 7.22 3.39 3.86
C LEU A 79 6.69 3.90 2.52
N CYS A 80 5.41 3.66 2.27
CA CYS A 80 4.69 4.29 1.17
C CYS A 80 3.37 4.90 1.64
N ASN A 81 2.77 5.75 0.82
CA ASN A 81 1.46 6.29 1.13
C ASN A 81 0.40 5.16 1.05
N PRO A 82 -0.67 5.21 1.88
CA PRO A 82 -1.61 4.10 1.99
C PRO A 82 -2.58 3.97 0.80
N TRP A 83 -2.54 4.89 -0.17
CA TRP A 83 -3.47 4.89 -1.28
C TRP A 83 -3.16 3.73 -2.25
N GLY A 84 -4.10 2.80 -2.33
CA GLY A 84 -3.96 1.55 -3.09
C GLY A 84 -3.34 0.38 -2.32
N GLY A 85 -3.12 0.51 -1.02
CA GLY A 85 -2.81 -0.64 -0.14
C GLY A 85 -1.42 -1.26 -0.33
N MET A 86 -0.50 -0.59 -1.04
CA MET A 86 0.82 -1.17 -1.38
C MET A 86 1.74 -1.39 -0.17
N GLY A 87 1.55 -0.65 0.93
CA GLY A 87 2.40 -0.77 2.12
C GLY A 87 2.25 -2.11 2.82
N ILE A 88 1.00 -2.47 3.17
CA ILE A 88 0.72 -3.76 3.84
C ILE A 88 0.97 -4.95 2.92
N THR A 89 0.61 -4.84 1.63
CA THR A 89 0.91 -5.88 0.64
C THR A 89 2.41 -6.09 0.51
N GLY A 90 3.19 -5.00 0.40
CA GLY A 90 4.65 -5.06 0.38
C GLY A 90 5.22 -5.74 1.63
N GLY A 91 4.72 -5.39 2.81
CA GLY A 91 5.14 -5.98 4.07
C GLY A 91 4.88 -7.49 4.17
N PHE A 92 3.71 -7.97 3.73
CA PHE A 92 3.44 -9.42 3.70
C PHE A 92 4.40 -10.17 2.78
N ILE A 93 4.68 -9.61 1.60
CA ILE A 93 5.60 -10.24 0.66
C ILE A 93 7.06 -10.17 1.15
N ASP A 94 7.46 -9.10 1.84
CA ASP A 94 8.77 -9.04 2.49
C ASP A 94 8.93 -10.16 3.51
N VAL A 95 7.97 -10.31 4.42
CA VAL A 95 8.03 -11.34 5.47
C VAL A 95 8.02 -12.74 4.87
N GLY A 96 7.18 -12.99 3.84
CA GLY A 96 7.17 -14.27 3.13
C GLY A 96 8.50 -14.59 2.46
N GLY A 97 9.10 -13.64 1.74
CA GLY A 97 10.40 -13.84 1.12
C GLY A 97 11.53 -14.02 2.13
N LEU A 98 11.49 -13.31 3.25
CA LEU A 98 12.46 -13.48 4.32
C LEU A 98 12.32 -14.86 4.99
N TYR A 99 11.09 -15.35 5.16
CA TYR A 99 10.83 -16.71 5.62
C TYR A 99 11.47 -17.74 4.70
N ASP A 100 11.28 -17.64 3.37
CA ASP A 100 11.88 -18.56 2.41
C ASP A 100 13.42 -18.55 2.51
N CYS A 101 14.04 -17.39 2.67
CA CYS A 101 15.48 -17.29 2.86
C CYS A 101 15.97 -17.97 4.15
N LEU A 102 15.32 -17.70 5.28
CA LEU A 102 15.71 -18.23 6.58
C LEU A 102 15.44 -19.74 6.68
N ALA A 103 14.33 -20.22 6.12
CA ALA A 103 14.02 -21.65 6.03
C ALA A 103 15.06 -22.38 5.17
N GLY A 104 15.45 -21.82 4.02
CA GLY A 104 16.50 -22.38 3.18
C GLY A 104 17.83 -22.53 3.90
N ILE A 105 18.23 -21.53 4.70
CA ILE A 105 19.44 -21.60 5.53
C ILE A 105 19.31 -22.68 6.60
N TRP A 106 18.19 -22.69 7.32
CA TRP A 106 17.91 -23.66 8.39
C TRP A 106 17.97 -25.11 7.89
N GLU A 107 17.41 -25.37 6.71
CA GLU A 107 17.38 -26.69 6.08
C GLU A 107 18.69 -27.07 5.37
N GLY A 108 19.70 -26.19 5.37
CA GLY A 108 20.98 -26.41 4.66
C GLY A 108 20.86 -26.30 3.13
N LYS A 109 19.72 -25.84 2.62
CA LYS A 109 19.43 -25.66 1.19
C LYS A 109 19.95 -24.34 0.62
N ALA A 110 20.28 -23.36 1.45
CA ALA A 110 20.81 -22.07 1.01
C ALA A 110 21.95 -21.62 1.93
N ASP A 111 22.89 -20.85 1.37
CA ASP A 111 23.91 -20.18 2.15
C ASP A 111 23.42 -18.79 2.58
N ASP A 112 24.10 -18.20 3.55
CA ASP A 112 23.79 -16.89 4.14
C ASP A 112 23.71 -15.74 3.10
N SER A 113 24.30 -15.91 1.92
CA SER A 113 24.22 -14.96 0.79
C SER A 113 22.80 -14.79 0.23
N ILE A 114 21.88 -15.73 0.45
CA ILE A 114 20.47 -15.58 0.03
C ILE A 114 19.78 -14.40 0.74
N LEU A 115 20.28 -13.99 1.91
CA LEU A 115 19.77 -12.81 2.62
C LEU A 115 20.27 -11.49 1.99
N ASP A 116 21.40 -11.49 1.28
CA ASP A 116 21.82 -10.34 0.47
C ASP A 116 20.90 -10.20 -0.75
N LEU A 117 20.55 -11.33 -1.37
CA LEU A 117 19.58 -11.38 -2.46
C LEU A 117 18.19 -10.92 -2.00
N TYR A 118 17.75 -11.30 -0.79
CA TYR A 118 16.55 -10.76 -0.18
C TYR A 118 16.58 -9.23 -0.15
N SER A 119 17.66 -8.66 0.38
CA SER A 119 17.81 -7.21 0.46
C SER A 119 17.75 -6.56 -0.92
N GLU A 120 18.49 -7.09 -1.90
CA GLU A 120 18.48 -6.59 -3.28
C GLU A 120 17.07 -6.64 -3.89
N LYS A 121 16.43 -7.82 -3.88
CA LYS A 121 15.17 -8.04 -4.59
C LYS A 121 14.00 -7.31 -3.95
N ARG A 122 13.94 -7.21 -2.62
CA ARG A 122 12.87 -6.45 -1.97
C ARG A 122 13.02 -4.94 -2.19
N MET A 123 14.25 -4.41 -2.18
CA MET A 123 14.50 -3.01 -2.57
C MET A 123 14.15 -2.75 -4.04
N GLU A 124 14.48 -3.68 -4.94
CA GLU A 124 14.10 -3.60 -6.35
C GLU A 124 12.58 -3.50 -6.49
N LYS A 125 11.82 -4.42 -5.86
CA LYS A 125 10.35 -4.43 -5.90
C LYS A 125 9.73 -3.18 -5.28
N TYR A 126 10.35 -2.62 -4.24
CA TYR A 126 9.90 -1.32 -3.72
C TYR A 126 10.01 -0.23 -4.80
N LYS A 127 11.18 -0.10 -5.42
CA LYS A 127 11.49 0.98 -6.39
C LYS A 127 10.71 0.85 -7.69
N THR A 128 10.46 -0.37 -8.15
CA THR A 128 9.82 -0.62 -9.46
C THR A 128 8.31 -0.78 -9.38
N ILE A 129 7.77 -1.15 -8.22
CA ILE A 129 6.33 -1.47 -8.07
C ILE A 129 5.69 -0.64 -6.94
N ILE A 130 6.12 -0.79 -5.69
CA ILE A 130 5.44 -0.20 -4.53
C ILE A 130 5.41 1.34 -4.62
N ASP A 131 6.57 1.96 -4.80
CA ASP A 131 6.71 3.41 -4.85
C ASP A 131 5.96 4.04 -6.05
N PRO A 132 6.20 3.62 -7.31
CA PRO A 132 5.54 4.23 -8.46
C PRO A 132 4.02 4.03 -8.45
N ILE A 133 3.53 2.84 -8.10
CA ILE A 133 2.08 2.56 -8.04
C ILE A 133 1.41 3.39 -6.96
N SER A 134 1.94 3.39 -5.73
CA SER A 134 1.36 4.15 -4.63
C SER A 134 1.38 5.66 -4.90
N GLN A 135 2.46 6.20 -5.49
CA GLN A 135 2.50 7.61 -5.90
C GLN A 135 1.46 7.92 -6.97
N SER A 136 1.33 7.04 -7.98
CA SER A 136 0.36 7.23 -9.07
C SER A 136 -1.08 7.19 -8.55
N ASN A 137 -1.40 6.26 -7.65
CA ASN A 137 -2.70 6.20 -6.99
C ASN A 137 -3.01 7.47 -6.21
N PHE A 138 -2.04 7.98 -5.44
CA PHE A 138 -2.22 9.22 -4.68
C PHE A 138 -2.45 10.43 -5.60
N ARG A 139 -1.71 10.53 -6.71
CA ARG A 139 -1.91 11.58 -7.71
C ARG A 139 -3.30 11.54 -8.32
N ARG A 140 -3.81 10.35 -8.70
CA ARG A 140 -5.18 10.22 -9.23
C ARG A 140 -6.25 10.66 -8.23
N VAL A 141 -6.12 10.25 -6.97
CA VAL A 141 -7.10 10.62 -5.92
C VAL A 141 -7.03 12.12 -5.59
N SER A 142 -5.89 12.75 -5.81
CA SER A 142 -5.66 14.17 -5.51
C SER A 142 -5.68 15.05 -6.75
N ASP A 143 -6.20 14.55 -7.87
CA ASP A 143 -6.22 15.29 -9.13
C ASP A 143 -7.18 16.50 -9.02
N SER A 144 -6.73 17.65 -9.52
CA SER A 144 -7.49 18.90 -9.49
C SER A 144 -8.62 18.97 -10.51
N ASP A 145 -8.60 18.10 -11.52
CA ASP A 145 -9.62 18.00 -12.56
C ASP A 145 -10.11 16.54 -12.67
N PRO A 146 -10.90 16.08 -11.69
CA PRO A 146 -11.33 14.69 -11.61
C PRO A 146 -12.32 14.29 -12.71
N ASP A 147 -13.05 15.26 -13.27
CA ASP A 147 -14.08 15.00 -14.28
C ASP A 147 -13.48 14.50 -15.61
N THR A 148 -12.25 14.89 -15.92
CA THR A 148 -11.53 14.46 -17.13
C THR A 148 -10.66 13.21 -16.93
N LEU A 149 -10.52 12.71 -15.68
CA LEU A 149 -9.59 11.60 -15.38
C LEU A 149 -9.87 10.33 -16.19
N MET A 150 -11.15 10.01 -16.43
CA MET A 150 -11.53 8.83 -17.20
C MET A 150 -11.06 8.88 -18.65
N GLU A 151 -10.85 10.07 -19.19
CA GLU A 151 -10.44 10.29 -20.58
C GLU A 151 -8.92 10.32 -20.75
N ARG A 152 -8.16 10.74 -19.73
CA ARG A 152 -6.71 10.95 -19.84
C ARG A 152 -5.84 9.98 -19.04
N ASP A 153 -6.37 9.35 -17.98
CA ASP A 153 -5.58 8.42 -17.17
C ASP A 153 -5.60 7.00 -17.77
N PRO A 154 -4.44 6.44 -18.16
CA PRO A 154 -4.40 5.11 -18.78
C PRO A 154 -4.93 3.99 -17.90
N VAL A 155 -4.80 4.09 -16.57
CA VAL A 155 -5.29 3.06 -15.65
C VAL A 155 -6.81 3.14 -15.55
N MET A 156 -7.40 4.33 -15.49
CA MET A 156 -8.86 4.49 -15.53
C MET A 156 -9.46 3.99 -16.85
N GLN A 157 -8.81 4.30 -17.99
CA GLN A 157 -9.22 3.76 -19.28
C GLN A 157 -9.12 2.23 -19.32
N MET A 158 -8.06 1.65 -18.75
CA MET A 158 -7.87 0.21 -18.66
C MET A 158 -8.95 -0.45 -17.78
N CYS A 159 -9.25 0.13 -16.61
CA CYS A 159 -10.33 -0.32 -15.74
C CYS A 159 -11.68 -0.33 -16.48
N LYS A 160 -11.99 0.73 -17.23
CA LYS A 160 -13.23 0.83 -18.02
C LYS A 160 -13.31 -0.25 -19.11
N LYS A 161 -12.19 -0.53 -19.80
CA LYS A 161 -12.14 -1.63 -20.77
C LYS A 161 -12.34 -2.99 -20.11
N ALA A 162 -11.75 -3.19 -18.93
CA ALA A 162 -11.83 -4.44 -18.19
C ALA A 162 -13.24 -4.73 -17.65
N GLU A 163 -14.15 -3.75 -17.54
CA GLU A 163 -15.53 -3.98 -17.07
C GLU A 163 -16.24 -5.12 -17.82
N ASN A 164 -15.96 -5.28 -19.11
CA ASN A 164 -16.61 -6.26 -19.97
C ASN A 164 -15.64 -7.28 -20.59
N ASP A 165 -14.38 -7.32 -20.13
CA ASP A 165 -13.33 -8.20 -20.67
C ASP A 165 -12.71 -9.05 -19.54
N VAL A 166 -13.17 -10.30 -19.43
CA VAL A 166 -12.70 -11.26 -18.41
C VAL A 166 -11.22 -11.62 -18.58
N ALA A 167 -10.71 -11.64 -19.81
CA ALA A 167 -9.30 -11.95 -20.06
C ALA A 167 -8.42 -10.81 -19.53
N LEU A 168 -8.81 -9.57 -19.83
CA LEU A 168 -8.13 -8.37 -19.32
C LEU A 168 -8.23 -8.26 -17.79
N GLN A 169 -9.38 -8.57 -17.19
CA GLN A 169 -9.53 -8.64 -15.72
C GLN A 169 -8.53 -9.62 -15.10
N LYS A 170 -8.38 -10.80 -15.71
CA LYS A 170 -7.42 -11.81 -15.25
C LYS A 170 -5.99 -11.31 -15.39
N GLU A 171 -5.63 -10.70 -16.52
CA GLU A 171 -4.30 -10.13 -16.73
C GLU A 171 -3.97 -9.06 -15.67
N MET A 172 -4.89 -8.12 -15.43
CA MET A 172 -4.74 -7.09 -14.41
C MET A 172 -4.57 -7.68 -13.01
N TYR A 173 -5.36 -8.69 -12.66
CA TYR A 173 -5.22 -9.38 -11.39
C TYR A 173 -3.85 -10.07 -11.27
N MET A 174 -3.41 -10.74 -12.32
CA MET A 174 -2.14 -11.45 -12.33
C MET A 174 -0.93 -10.51 -12.24
N ALA A 175 -1.00 -9.32 -12.86
CA ALA A 175 0.05 -8.30 -12.78
C ALA A 175 0.32 -7.85 -11.33
N GLY A 176 -0.70 -7.89 -10.45
CA GLY A 176 -0.53 -7.60 -9.03
C GLY A 176 0.44 -8.53 -8.31
N PHE A 177 0.69 -9.73 -8.85
CA PHE A 177 1.64 -10.67 -8.27
C PHE A 177 3.10 -10.43 -8.67
N GLU A 178 3.40 -9.51 -9.59
CA GLU A 178 4.76 -9.17 -9.98
C GLU A 178 5.58 -8.59 -8.82
N ILE A 179 4.93 -8.11 -7.76
CA ILE A 179 5.59 -7.70 -6.52
C ILE A 179 6.34 -8.85 -5.82
N ARG A 180 6.00 -10.11 -6.15
CA ARG A 180 6.63 -11.30 -5.57
C ARG A 180 7.99 -11.58 -6.21
N TYR A 181 8.82 -12.30 -5.47
CA TYR A 181 10.03 -12.91 -5.95
C TYR A 181 10.16 -14.26 -5.25
N ASP A 182 10.33 -15.33 -6.02
CA ASP A 182 10.48 -16.67 -5.47
C ASP A 182 11.94 -16.86 -5.02
N PHE A 183 12.20 -16.92 -3.72
CA PHE A 183 13.56 -17.14 -3.21
C PHE A 183 13.94 -18.62 -3.23
N THR A 184 12.97 -19.54 -3.26
CA THR A 184 13.21 -20.99 -3.25
C THR A 184 13.89 -21.49 -4.51
N GLN A 185 13.78 -20.74 -5.62
CA GLN A 185 14.52 -21.03 -6.86
C GLN A 185 16.05 -21.01 -6.70
N HIS A 186 16.57 -20.39 -5.63
CA HIS A 186 18.00 -20.31 -5.30
C HIS A 186 18.46 -21.40 -4.33
N TYR A 187 17.58 -22.33 -3.97
CA TYR A 187 17.97 -23.48 -3.17
C TYR A 187 18.92 -24.37 -3.96
N LYS A 188 19.91 -24.93 -3.26
CA LYS A 188 20.78 -25.99 -3.77
C LYS A 188 19.90 -27.14 -4.22
N LYS A 189 20.12 -27.60 -5.46
CA LYS A 189 19.46 -28.80 -5.97
C LYS A 189 20.17 -30.02 -5.38
N ASP A 190 19.38 -31.02 -5.00
CA ASP A 190 19.87 -32.33 -4.57
C ASP A 190 20.68 -33.03 -5.68
#